data_AF-A0A2D7NDU4-F1
#
_entry.id   AF-A0A2D7NDU4-F1
#
_cell.length_a   1.000
_cell.length_b   1.000
_cell.length_c   1.000
_cell.angle_alpha   90.00
_cell.angle_beta   90.00
_cell.angle_gamma   90.00
#
_symmetry.space_group_name_H-M   'P 1'
#
loop_
_entity.id
_entity.type
_entity.pdbx_description
1 polymer ?
#
loop_
_entity_poly.entity_id
_entity_poly.type
_entity_poly.pdbx_seq_one_letter_code
_entity_poly.pdbx_strand_id
1 'polypeptide(L)'
;MHSRWWIKQIFNSTNIFFSYHFSLFIGYNSLFYFSYFIMIILFQLFFPGWAFHHPIQGFGFILFLTLAVFLSYSLYFLIVCCAFWFGEVRVLILAFNLSSRVFAGSIIPLEFFPNYMLQFIQNTPLPYLVNIPVNIALGKIPAEQWDWLFLKGCIWTLITVVTGHLLYERGIKKYEGFGG
;
A
#
# COMPACT_ATOMS: atom_id res chain seq x y z
N MET A 1 -21.85 -32.05 3.54
CA MET A 1 -20.61 -31.87 4.35
C MET A 1 -19.33 -31.73 3.53
N HIS A 2 -19.29 -32.13 2.24
CA HIS A 2 -18.10 -32.10 1.40
C HIS A 2 -17.71 -30.69 0.86
N SER A 3 -18.65 -29.74 0.76
CA SER A 3 -18.40 -28.40 0.21
C SER A 3 -17.57 -27.47 1.12
N ARG A 4 -17.56 -27.71 2.44
CA ARG A 4 -16.80 -26.88 3.40
C ARG A 4 -15.30 -27.15 3.38
N TRP A 5 -14.87 -28.35 2.95
CA TRP A 5 -13.46 -28.73 2.88
C TRP A 5 -12.73 -28.01 1.74
N TRP A 6 -13.34 -27.96 0.56
CA TRP A 6 -12.82 -27.23 -0.59
C TRP A 6 -12.67 -25.73 -0.33
N ILE A 7 -13.67 -25.11 0.32
CA ILE A 7 -13.62 -23.68 0.67
C ILE A 7 -12.48 -23.41 1.67
N LYS A 8 -12.32 -24.25 2.69
CA LYS A 8 -11.20 -24.12 3.64
C LYS A 8 -9.85 -24.28 2.96
N GLN A 9 -9.72 -25.20 2.01
CA GLN A 9 -8.46 -25.47 1.30
C GLN A 9 -8.09 -24.31 0.36
N ILE A 10 -9.06 -23.74 -0.35
CA ILE A 10 -8.87 -22.54 -1.19
C ILE A 10 -8.50 -21.33 -0.32
N PHE A 11 -9.23 -21.10 0.77
CA PHE A 11 -8.92 -19.97 1.65
C PHE A 11 -7.51 -20.10 2.25
N ASN A 12 -7.13 -21.31 2.68
CA ASN A 12 -5.78 -21.58 3.19
C ASN A 12 -4.71 -21.37 2.11
N SER A 13 -4.95 -21.81 0.87
CA SER A 13 -4.01 -21.59 -0.23
C SER A 13 -3.87 -20.11 -0.61
N THR A 14 -4.97 -19.34 -0.59
CA THR A 14 -4.92 -17.88 -0.82
C THR A 14 -4.10 -17.14 0.25
N ASN A 15 -4.30 -17.48 1.53
CA ASN A 15 -3.57 -16.87 2.63
C ASN A 15 -2.08 -17.20 2.60
N ILE A 16 -1.74 -18.46 2.26
CA ILE A 16 -0.35 -18.89 2.08
C ILE A 16 0.28 -18.12 0.92
N PHE A 17 -0.40 -18.01 -0.23
CA PHE A 17 0.08 -17.29 -1.40
C PHE A 17 0.31 -15.81 -1.10
N PHE A 18 -0.67 -15.14 -0.49
CA PHE A 18 -0.55 -13.75 -0.05
C PHE A 18 0.62 -13.56 0.93
N SER A 19 0.73 -14.39 1.96
CA SER A 19 1.79 -14.24 2.97
C SER A 19 3.18 -14.52 2.40
N TYR A 20 3.30 -15.51 1.51
CA TYR A 20 4.54 -15.84 0.81
C TYR A 20 5.01 -14.67 -0.06
N HIS A 21 4.11 -14.12 -0.88
CA HIS A 21 4.44 -12.98 -1.73
C HIS A 21 4.67 -11.69 -0.94
N PHE A 22 4.04 -11.53 0.22
CA PHE A 22 4.33 -10.42 1.13
C PHE A 22 5.75 -10.51 1.69
N SER A 23 6.17 -11.71 2.13
CA SER A 23 7.54 -11.95 2.60
C SER A 23 8.56 -11.68 1.50
N LEU A 24 8.30 -12.14 0.27
CA LEU A 24 9.13 -11.83 -0.89
C LEU A 24 9.18 -10.34 -1.19
N PHE A 25 8.05 -9.63 -1.10
CA PHE A 25 7.98 -8.19 -1.31
C PHE A 25 8.82 -7.42 -0.28
N ILE A 26 8.75 -7.81 1.00
CA ILE A 26 9.60 -7.23 2.04
C ILE A 26 11.07 -7.54 1.77
N GLY A 27 11.38 -8.80 1.45
CA GLY A 27 12.74 -9.23 1.16
C GLY A 27 13.37 -8.46 0.00
N TYR A 28 12.64 -8.35 -1.12
CA TYR A 28 13.07 -7.60 -2.30
C TYR A 28 13.29 -6.11 -2.01
N ASN A 29 12.42 -5.50 -1.22
CA ASN A 29 12.51 -4.07 -0.90
C ASN A 29 13.39 -3.73 0.31
N SER A 30 13.88 -4.73 1.04
CA SER A 30 14.62 -4.56 2.30
C SER A 30 15.85 -3.65 2.16
N LEU A 31 16.62 -3.81 1.08
CA LEU A 31 17.79 -2.98 0.79
C LEU A 31 17.41 -1.51 0.58
N PHE A 32 16.29 -1.25 -0.09
CA PHE A 32 15.78 0.11 -0.27
C PHE A 32 15.32 0.70 1.06
N TYR A 33 14.62 -0.05 1.90
CA TYR A 33 14.21 0.42 3.24
C TYR A 33 15.41 0.77 4.12
N PHE A 34 16.46 -0.05 4.08
CA PHE A 34 17.70 0.24 4.80
C PHE A 34 18.36 1.53 4.30
N SER A 35 18.46 1.69 2.97
CA SER A 35 18.98 2.92 2.35
C SER A 35 18.15 4.15 2.75
N TYR A 36 16.81 4.07 2.69
CA TYR A 36 15.93 5.16 3.08
C TYR A 36 16.03 5.50 4.56
N PHE A 37 16.18 4.52 5.45
CA PHE A 37 16.37 4.76 6.86
C PHE A 37 17.67 5.53 7.14
N ILE A 38 18.77 5.15 6.49
CA ILE A 38 20.04 5.89 6.54
C ILE A 38 19.86 7.31 6.02
N MET A 39 19.19 7.48 4.88
CA MET A 39 18.94 8.81 4.30
C MET A 39 18.14 9.71 5.25
N ILE A 40 17.12 9.18 5.94
CA ILE A 40 16.34 9.94 6.92
C ILE A 40 17.21 10.37 8.11
N ILE A 41 18.05 9.48 8.64
CA ILE A 41 18.97 9.82 9.74
C ILE A 41 19.95 10.90 9.30
N LEU A 42 20.56 10.75 8.12
CA LEU A 42 21.49 11.74 7.58
C LEU A 42 20.81 13.08 7.37
N PHE A 43 19.62 13.10 6.77
CA PHE A 43 18.84 14.32 6.59
C PHE A 43 18.63 15.06 7.92
N GLN A 44 18.29 14.32 8.97
CA GLN A 44 18.07 14.88 10.29
C GLN A 44 19.34 15.41 10.98
N LEU A 45 20.48 14.79 10.70
CA LEU A 45 21.79 15.25 11.18
C LEU A 45 22.24 16.53 10.49
N PHE A 46 22.01 16.66 9.18
CA PHE A 46 22.39 17.85 8.40
C PHE A 46 21.39 19.01 8.54
N PHE A 47 20.10 18.72 8.73
CA PHE A 47 19.02 19.70 8.81
C PHE A 47 18.20 19.52 10.11
N PRO A 48 18.81 19.76 11.28
CA PRO A 48 18.11 19.60 12.55
C PRO A 48 16.90 20.55 12.64
N GLY A 49 15.74 20.00 13.03
CA GLY A 49 14.51 20.77 13.20
C GLY A 49 13.68 20.99 11.93
N TRP A 50 14.05 20.40 10.78
CA TRP A 50 13.21 20.45 9.57
C TRP A 50 12.11 19.37 9.53
N ALA A 51 12.36 18.23 10.16
CA ALA A 51 11.39 17.15 10.36
C ALA A 51 11.44 16.70 11.83
N PHE A 52 10.48 15.89 12.28
CA PHE A 52 10.43 15.29 13.62
C PHE A 52 10.72 16.27 14.77
N HIS A 53 10.02 17.40 14.79
CA HIS A 53 10.09 18.42 15.84
C HIS A 53 9.77 17.84 17.23
N HIS A 54 8.84 16.89 17.28
CA HIS A 54 8.43 16.23 18.50
C HIS A 54 8.59 14.70 18.38
N PRO A 55 8.94 13.98 19.45
CA PRO A 55 9.14 12.53 19.43
C PRO A 55 7.86 11.78 19.03
N ILE A 56 6.68 12.35 19.32
CA ILE A 56 5.39 11.80 18.90
C ILE A 56 5.30 11.64 17.37
N GLN A 57 5.88 12.57 16.59
CA GLN A 57 5.90 12.53 15.13
C GLN A 57 6.71 11.34 14.61
N GLY A 58 7.77 10.94 15.33
CA GLY A 58 8.53 9.74 15.02
C GLY A 58 7.68 8.47 15.18
N PHE A 59 6.91 8.38 16.27
CA PHE A 59 5.97 7.28 16.47
C PHE A 59 4.87 7.25 15.41
N GLY A 60 4.24 8.39 15.13
CA GLY A 60 3.24 8.52 14.08
C GLY A 60 3.79 8.14 12.71
N PHE A 61 4.99 8.61 12.36
CA PHE A 61 5.63 8.26 11.11
C PHE A 61 5.83 6.75 10.97
N ILE A 62 6.38 6.07 11.97
CA ILE A 62 6.58 4.62 11.94
C ILE A 62 5.23 3.89 11.80
N LEU A 63 4.21 4.29 12.57
CA LEU A 63 2.88 3.69 12.54
C LEU A 63 2.26 3.78 11.13
N PHE A 64 2.24 4.99 10.55
CA PHE A 64 1.68 5.21 9.22
C PHE A 64 2.55 4.64 8.11
N LEU A 65 3.87 4.55 8.30
CA LEU A 65 4.78 3.90 7.36
C LEU A 65 4.53 2.39 7.30
N THR A 66 4.32 1.73 8.45
CA THR A 66 3.95 0.31 8.49
C THR A 66 2.63 0.07 7.76
N LEU A 67 1.62 0.91 8.01
CA LEU A 67 0.34 0.86 7.30
C LEU A 67 0.52 1.08 5.78
N ALA A 68 1.35 2.06 5.39
CA ALA A 68 1.64 2.37 3.99
C ALA A 68 2.31 1.20 3.26
N VAL A 69 3.29 0.54 3.88
CA VAL A 69 3.97 -0.63 3.31
C VAL A 69 2.98 -1.78 3.10
N PHE A 70 2.13 -2.06 4.09
CA PHE A 70 1.15 -3.13 3.99
C PHE A 70 0.06 -2.82 2.94
N LEU A 71 -0.45 -1.58 2.92
CA LEU A 71 -1.40 -1.12 1.92
C LEU A 71 -0.80 -1.16 0.51
N SER A 72 0.45 -0.70 0.34
CA SER A 72 1.18 -0.75 -0.94
C SER A 72 1.26 -2.17 -1.48
N TYR A 73 1.59 -3.13 -0.61
CA TYR A 73 1.62 -4.54 -0.99
C TYR A 73 0.23 -5.04 -1.40
N SER A 74 -0.81 -4.74 -0.62
CA SER A 74 -2.18 -5.18 -0.93
C SER A 74 -2.69 -4.63 -2.28
N LEU A 75 -2.36 -3.39 -2.63
CA LEU A 75 -2.67 -2.79 -3.92
C LEU A 75 -1.86 -3.44 -5.05
N TYR A 76 -0.58 -3.74 -4.82
CA TYR A 76 0.23 -4.47 -5.79
C TYR A 76 -0.34 -5.87 -6.05
N PHE A 77 -0.74 -6.58 -5.00
CA PHE A 77 -1.37 -7.90 -5.07
C PHE A 77 -2.66 -7.88 -5.89
N LEU A 78 -3.49 -6.84 -5.71
CA LEU A 78 -4.70 -6.63 -6.52
C LEU A 78 -4.40 -6.57 -8.02
N ILE A 79 -3.41 -5.77 -8.41
CA ILE A 79 -3.02 -5.62 -9.83
C ILE A 79 -2.46 -6.94 -10.39
N VAL A 80 -1.68 -7.67 -9.58
CA VAL A 80 -1.19 -9.01 -9.98
C VAL A 80 -2.35 -9.99 -10.13
N CYS A 81 -3.39 -9.94 -9.30
CA CYS A 81 -4.56 -10.81 -9.48
C CYS A 81 -5.35 -10.45 -10.74
N CYS A 82 -5.40 -9.17 -11.13
CA CYS A 82 -6.01 -8.77 -12.40
C CYS A 82 -5.33 -9.42 -13.61
N ALA A 83 -4.06 -9.82 -13.51
CA ALA A 83 -3.33 -10.55 -14.54
C ALA A 83 -4.07 -11.77 -15.10
N PHE A 84 -4.86 -12.47 -14.27
CA PHE A 84 -5.56 -13.68 -14.71
C PHE A 84 -6.59 -13.42 -15.83
N TRP A 85 -6.98 -12.15 -16.04
CA TRP A 85 -7.92 -11.76 -17.10
C TRP A 85 -7.28 -11.01 -18.26
N PHE A 86 -6.09 -10.46 -18.09
CA PHE A 86 -5.43 -9.62 -19.08
C PHE A 86 -4.20 -10.32 -19.66
N GLY A 87 -4.08 -10.34 -20.99
CA GLY A 87 -2.95 -11.00 -21.66
C GLY A 87 -1.59 -10.36 -21.35
N GLU A 88 -1.55 -9.05 -21.10
CA GLU A 88 -0.31 -8.32 -20.83
C GLU A 88 -0.32 -7.59 -19.49
N VAL A 89 0.13 -8.29 -18.45
CA VAL A 89 0.18 -7.80 -17.06
C VAL A 89 1.15 -6.62 -16.89
N ARG A 90 2.22 -6.61 -17.67
CA ARG A 90 3.31 -5.63 -17.56
C ARG A 90 2.81 -4.20 -17.77
N VAL A 91 1.89 -4.00 -18.72
CA VAL A 91 1.31 -2.68 -19.02
C VAL A 91 0.43 -2.20 -17.86
N LEU A 92 -0.35 -3.10 -17.24
CA LEU A 92 -1.17 -2.77 -16.06
C LEU A 92 -0.30 -2.36 -14.87
N ILE A 93 0.75 -3.12 -14.60
CA ILE A 93 1.70 -2.81 -13.52
C ILE A 93 2.38 -1.46 -13.78
N LEU A 94 2.80 -1.19 -15.02
CA LEU A 94 3.41 0.08 -15.38
C LEU A 94 2.45 1.27 -15.17
N ALA A 95 1.22 1.16 -15.69
CA ALA A 95 0.20 2.19 -15.55
C ALA A 95 -0.15 2.46 -14.08
N PHE A 96 -0.27 1.40 -13.28
CA PHE A 96 -0.51 1.53 -11.84
C PHE A 96 0.65 2.23 -11.13
N ASN A 97 1.90 1.83 -11.40
CA ASN A 97 3.08 2.45 -10.77
C ASN A 97 3.22 3.93 -11.10
N LEU A 98 2.96 4.32 -12.36
CA LEU A 98 3.00 5.72 -12.75
C LEU A 98 1.90 6.52 -12.04
N SER A 99 0.67 6.01 -12.09
CA SER A 99 -0.48 6.66 -11.46
C SER A 99 -0.31 6.81 -9.95
N SER A 100 0.13 5.75 -9.27
CA SER A 100 0.31 5.74 -7.82
C SER A 100 1.39 6.72 -7.39
N ARG A 101 2.52 6.83 -8.10
CA ARG A 101 3.59 7.81 -7.76
C ARG A 101 3.14 9.26 -7.90
N VAL A 102 2.29 9.55 -8.89
CA VAL A 102 1.74 10.89 -9.10
C VAL A 102 0.72 11.22 -8.01
N PHE A 103 -0.28 10.34 -7.82
CA PHE A 103 -1.39 10.57 -6.89
C PHE A 103 -1.08 10.24 -5.41
N ALA A 104 0.06 9.62 -5.12
CA ALA A 104 0.57 9.48 -3.74
C ALA A 104 1.35 10.71 -3.28
N GLY A 105 1.61 11.68 -4.17
CA GLY A 105 2.36 12.89 -3.85
C GLY A 105 3.89 12.73 -3.90
N SER A 106 4.40 11.69 -4.56
CA SER A 106 5.84 11.40 -4.61
C SER A 106 6.57 12.24 -5.66
N ILE A 107 5.93 12.51 -6.81
CA ILE A 107 6.51 13.31 -7.90
C ILE A 107 6.04 14.76 -7.80
N ILE A 108 4.73 14.96 -7.62
CA ILE A 108 4.11 16.27 -7.50
C ILE A 108 3.41 16.31 -6.14
N PRO A 109 3.78 17.24 -5.24
CA PRO A 109 3.06 17.40 -3.99
C PRO A 109 1.56 17.59 -4.24
N LEU A 110 0.74 16.87 -3.47
CA LEU A 110 -0.71 16.84 -3.70
C LEU A 110 -1.35 18.24 -3.62
N GLU A 111 -0.72 19.14 -2.86
CA GLU A 111 -1.12 20.54 -2.69
C GLU A 111 -1.18 21.34 -4.00
N PHE A 112 -0.47 20.92 -5.06
CA PHE A 112 -0.51 21.59 -6.37
C PHE A 112 -1.68 21.17 -7.26
N PHE A 113 -2.43 20.13 -6.89
CA PHE A 113 -3.58 19.71 -7.69
C PHE A 113 -4.80 20.61 -7.43
N PRO A 114 -5.65 20.82 -8.45
CA PRO A 114 -6.86 21.61 -8.28
C PRO A 114 -7.83 20.95 -7.30
N ASN A 115 -8.59 21.77 -6.58
CA ASN A 115 -9.44 21.35 -5.45
C ASN A 115 -10.39 20.18 -5.78
N TYR A 116 -10.99 20.17 -6.97
CA TYR A 116 -11.92 19.11 -7.40
C TYR A 116 -11.24 17.73 -7.46
N MET A 117 -9.98 17.68 -7.90
CA MET A 117 -9.23 16.44 -8.01
C MET A 117 -8.64 16.04 -6.66
N LEU A 118 -8.24 17.02 -5.85
CA LEU A 118 -7.73 16.79 -4.50
C LEU A 118 -8.77 16.08 -3.63
N GLN A 119 -10.03 16.50 -3.68
CA GLN A 119 -11.13 15.85 -2.95
C GLN A 119 -11.30 14.38 -3.36
N PHE A 120 -11.15 14.08 -4.65
CA PHE A 120 -11.20 12.70 -5.14
C PHE A 120 -10.00 11.89 -4.63
N ILE A 121 -8.78 12.40 -4.81
CA ILE A 121 -7.54 11.74 -4.39
C ILE A 121 -7.52 11.48 -2.88
N GLN A 122 -7.93 12.46 -2.06
CA GLN A 122 -7.99 12.33 -0.61
C GLN A 122 -8.97 11.25 -0.12
N ASN A 123 -9.93 10.87 -0.96
CA ASN A 123 -10.85 9.76 -0.69
C ASN A 123 -10.29 8.39 -1.10
N THR A 124 -9.23 8.35 -1.90
CA THR A 124 -8.54 7.11 -2.29
C THR A 124 -7.51 6.66 -1.24
N PRO A 125 -7.00 5.42 -1.31
CA PRO A 125 -5.90 4.97 -0.46
C PRO A 125 -4.53 5.53 -0.89
N LEU A 126 -4.40 6.17 -2.05
CA LEU A 126 -3.11 6.56 -2.62
C LEU A 126 -2.31 7.56 -1.74
N PRO A 127 -2.93 8.57 -1.09
CA PRO A 127 -2.20 9.47 -0.20
C PRO A 127 -1.52 8.78 0.99
N TYR A 128 -2.03 7.62 1.42
CA TYR A 128 -1.43 6.84 2.50
C TYR A 128 -0.07 6.27 2.14
N LEU A 129 0.21 6.09 0.84
CA LEU A 129 1.45 5.47 0.38
C LEU A 129 2.68 6.34 0.64
N VAL A 130 2.55 7.67 0.52
CA VAL A 130 3.68 8.61 0.68
C VAL A 130 3.26 9.91 1.37
N ASN A 131 2.22 10.60 0.88
CA ASN A 131 1.88 11.95 1.37
C ASN A 131 1.59 12.00 2.88
N ILE A 132 0.75 11.10 3.41
CA ILE A 132 0.36 11.08 4.83
C ILE A 132 1.56 10.84 5.75
N PRO A 133 2.36 9.75 5.61
CA PRO A 133 3.49 9.52 6.50
C PRO A 133 4.50 10.67 6.44
N VAL A 134 4.79 11.21 5.24
CA VAL A 134 5.70 12.36 5.10
C VAL A 134 5.17 13.60 5.82
N ASN A 135 3.87 13.92 5.66
CA ASN A 135 3.28 15.07 6.33
C ASN A 135 3.18 14.92 7.85
N ILE A 136 3.09 13.69 8.36
CA ILE A 136 3.19 13.41 9.80
C ILE A 136 4.63 13.62 10.30
N ALA A 137 5.62 13.14 9.56
CA ALA A 137 7.05 13.35 9.89
C ALA A 137 7.42 14.84 9.89
N LEU A 138 6.86 15.62 8.97
CA LEU A 138 7.06 17.08 8.90
C LEU A 138 6.25 17.86 9.94
N GLY A 139 5.31 17.22 10.65
CA GLY A 139 4.43 17.89 11.61
C GLY A 139 3.32 18.74 10.98
N LYS A 140 3.05 18.57 9.68
CA LYS A 140 1.95 19.26 8.98
C LYS A 140 0.57 18.74 9.37
N ILE A 141 0.48 17.47 9.81
CA ILE A 141 -0.77 16.85 10.26
C ILE A 141 -0.76 16.79 11.80
N PRO A 142 -1.69 17.46 12.49
CA PRO A 142 -1.76 17.44 13.95
C PRO A 142 -2.12 16.05 14.48
N ALA A 143 -1.61 15.70 15.65
CA ALA A 143 -1.78 14.38 16.27
C ALA A 143 -3.25 14.01 16.52
N GLU A 144 -4.11 15.00 16.75
CA GLU A 144 -5.56 14.83 16.95
C GLU A 144 -6.26 14.17 15.75
N GLN A 145 -5.70 14.30 14.54
CA GLN A 145 -6.29 13.73 13.33
C GLN A 145 -5.77 12.31 13.03
N TRP A 146 -4.77 11.83 13.76
CA TRP A 146 -4.12 10.56 13.46
C TRP A 146 -5.06 9.38 13.62
N ASP A 147 -5.90 9.36 14.66
CA ASP A 147 -6.82 8.25 14.92
C ASP A 147 -7.79 8.05 13.76
N TRP A 148 -8.39 9.14 13.27
CA TRP A 148 -9.31 9.10 12.13
C TRP A 148 -8.60 8.68 10.84
N LEU A 149 -7.42 9.23 10.57
CA LEU A 149 -6.63 8.88 9.39
C LEU A 149 -6.22 7.41 9.44
N PHE A 150 -5.76 6.93 10.58
CA PHE A 150 -5.34 5.55 10.78
C PHE A 150 -6.51 4.58 10.55
N LEU A 151 -7.69 4.88 11.11
CA LEU A 151 -8.90 4.09 10.88
C LEU A 151 -9.26 4.02 9.40
N LYS A 152 -9.28 5.17 8.70
CA LYS A 152 -9.57 5.23 7.26
C LYS A 152 -8.54 4.42 6.44
N GLY A 153 -7.26 4.47 6.81
CA GLY A 153 -6.22 3.66 6.16
C GLY A 153 -6.35 2.16 6.44
N CYS A 154 -6.74 1.77 7.66
CA CYS A 154 -7.07 0.38 8.00
C CYS A 154 -8.27 -0.14 7.22
N ILE A 155 -9.33 0.67 7.08
CA ILE A 155 -10.51 0.33 6.27
C ILE A 155 -10.10 0.10 4.82
N TRP A 156 -9.31 1.00 4.23
CA TRP A 156 -8.83 0.84 2.87
C TRP A 156 -7.96 -0.41 2.69
N THR A 157 -7.07 -0.67 3.64
CA THR A 157 -6.25 -1.88 3.62
C THR A 157 -7.11 -3.15 3.70
N LEU A 158 -8.15 -3.15 4.52
CA LEU A 158 -9.08 -4.26 4.60
C LEU A 158 -9.84 -4.44 3.28
N ILE A 159 -10.32 -3.35 2.68
CA ILE A 159 -10.99 -3.38 1.37
C ILE A 159 -10.06 -3.97 0.30
N THR A 160 -8.80 -3.53 0.22
CA THR A 160 -7.86 -3.99 -0.80
C THR A 160 -7.45 -5.44 -0.60
N VAL A 161 -7.24 -5.88 0.63
CA VAL A 161 -6.95 -7.29 0.95
C VAL A 161 -8.14 -8.17 0.57
N VAL A 162 -9.35 -7.85 1.05
CA VAL A 162 -10.55 -8.65 0.77
C VAL A 162 -10.82 -8.73 -0.73
N THR A 163 -10.74 -7.61 -1.45
CA THR A 163 -10.89 -7.60 -2.91
C THR A 163 -9.81 -8.40 -3.61
N GLY A 164 -8.57 -8.38 -3.11
CA GLY A 164 -7.46 -9.20 -3.62
C GLY A 164 -7.74 -10.69 -3.50
N HIS A 165 -8.14 -11.15 -2.32
CA HIS A 165 -8.52 -12.55 -2.10
C HIS A 165 -9.68 -12.98 -3.01
N LEU A 166 -10.72 -12.15 -3.11
CA LEU A 166 -11.87 -12.42 -3.97
C LEU A 166 -11.52 -12.49 -5.47
N LEU A 167 -10.56 -11.69 -5.92
CA LEU A 167 -10.06 -11.75 -7.29
C LEU A 167 -9.20 -12.99 -7.50
N TYR A 168 -8.32 -13.32 -6.56
CA TYR A 168 -7.50 -14.53 -6.65
C TYR A 168 -8.36 -15.79 -6.78
N GLU A 169 -9.39 -15.94 -5.93
CA GLU A 169 -10.30 -17.09 -5.96
C GLU A 169 -11.08 -17.20 -7.28
N ARG A 170 -11.41 -16.09 -7.91
CA ARG A 170 -12.07 -16.08 -9.22
C ARG A 170 -11.09 -16.36 -10.36
N GLY A 171 -9.84 -15.89 -10.23
CA GLY A 171 -8.81 -16.03 -11.24
C GLY A 171 -8.35 -17.47 -11.40
N ILE A 172 -8.13 -18.17 -10.27
CA ILE A 172 -7.65 -19.56 -10.28
C ILE A 172 -8.66 -20.52 -10.92
N LYS A 173 -9.96 -20.35 -10.65
CA LYS A 173 -11.04 -21.15 -11.25
C LYS A 173 -11.11 -21.02 -12.78
N LYS A 174 -10.75 -19.85 -13.30
CA LYS A 174 -10.70 -19.61 -14.75
C LYS A 174 -9.47 -20.30 -15.38
N TYR A 175 -8.34 -20.31 -14.68
CA TYR A 175 -7.11 -20.96 -15.14
C TYR A 175 -7.22 -22.49 -15.19
N GLU A 176 -7.93 -23.10 -14.23
CA GLU A 176 -8.17 -24.55 -14.22
C GLU A 176 -8.98 -25.03 -15.44
N GLY A 177 -9.82 -24.18 -16.04
CA GLY A 177 -10.64 -24.53 -17.21
C GLY A 177 -9.90 -24.62 -18.54
N PHE A 178 -8.65 -24.14 -18.63
CA PHE A 178 -7.81 -24.22 -19.84
C PHE A 178 -6.70 -25.28 -19.75
N GLY A 179 -6.58 -25.98 -18.62
CA GLY A 179 -5.56 -26.99 -18.36
C GLY A 179 -6.08 -28.44 -18.33
N GLY A 180 -7.30 -28.69 -18.80
CA GLY A 180 -7.92 -30.01 -18.94
C GLY A 180 -7.99 -30.47 -20.39
#